data_AF-A0A7R9HWR8-F1
#
_entry.id   AF-A0A7R9HWR8-F1
#
_cell.length_a   1.000
_cell.length_b   1.000
_cell.length_c   1.000
_cell.angle_alpha   90.00
_cell.angle_beta   90.00
_cell.angle_gamma   90.00
#
_symmetry.space_group_name_H-M   'P 1'
#
loop_
_entity.id
_entity.type
_entity.pdbx_description
1 polymer ?
#
loop_
_entity_poly.entity_id
_entity_poly.type
_entity_poly.pdbx_seq_one_letter_code
_entity_poly.pdbx_strand_id
1 'polypeptide(L)'
;MAPDVTSCYGDNLIMNGSMSQRCDTPEHGLLDPINNNHSPKSAPSACAVSPEPQYPEWKPDIIWVNTISITILHLLAVYAILTTSFQVLLPTYAWGFFLGGVGGFGVTAGVHRLWTHRAYKAKAPLRVILAICFSVAGQNTIFDWVRDHRVHHKFSETNADPHNSNRGFFFAHVGWLMHRKHPEVIRRGKQLDMSDVINDPIVAFHHK
;
A
#
# COMPACT_ATOMS: atom_id res chain seq x y z
N MET A 1 -14.22 -29.82 -2.01
CA MET A 1 -13.15 -30.09 -2.99
C MET A 1 -12.80 -28.78 -3.65
N ALA A 2 -11.79 -28.09 -3.14
CA ALA A 2 -11.30 -26.81 -3.66
C ALA A 2 -9.91 -27.04 -4.27
N PRO A 3 -9.56 -26.48 -5.43
CA PRO A 3 -8.24 -26.64 -5.98
C PRO A 3 -7.26 -25.64 -5.36
N ASP A 4 -6.12 -26.22 -4.98
CA ASP A 4 -4.88 -25.63 -4.50
C ASP A 4 -4.25 -24.73 -5.58
N VAL A 5 -3.89 -23.50 -5.22
CA VAL A 5 -3.21 -22.54 -6.13
C VAL A 5 -1.81 -22.27 -5.58
N THR A 6 -1.00 -23.32 -5.59
CA THR A 6 0.44 -23.24 -5.35
C THR A 6 1.17 -23.41 -6.69
N SER A 7 2.24 -22.64 -6.89
CA SER A 7 3.25 -22.75 -7.96
C SER A 7 3.12 -21.81 -9.18
N CYS A 8 3.66 -20.59 -9.01
CA CYS A 8 4.32 -19.83 -10.09
C CYS A 8 5.54 -19.10 -9.49
N TYR A 9 6.53 -19.86 -9.01
CA TYR A 9 7.87 -19.36 -8.65
C TYR A 9 8.91 -20.19 -9.42
N GLY A 10 9.71 -19.48 -10.23
CA GLY A 10 10.72 -19.97 -11.18
C GLY A 10 10.65 -19.04 -12.40
N ASP A 11 11.69 -18.39 -12.91
CA ASP A 11 13.13 -18.44 -12.69
C ASP A 11 13.75 -17.05 -12.99
N ASN A 12 15.00 -16.91 -12.53
CA ASN A 12 15.91 -15.77 -12.61
C ASN A 12 15.91 -14.94 -13.91
N LEU A 13 16.02 -13.61 -13.77
CA LEU A 13 16.86 -12.77 -14.64
C LEU A 13 17.29 -11.51 -13.87
N ILE A 14 18.60 -11.39 -13.66
CA ILE A 14 19.31 -10.28 -13.02
C ILE A 14 19.40 -9.12 -14.01
N MET A 15 19.02 -7.91 -13.61
CA MET A 15 19.51 -6.67 -14.24
C MET A 15 19.70 -5.59 -13.17
N ASN A 16 20.97 -5.33 -12.85
CA ASN A 16 21.43 -4.19 -12.06
C ASN A 16 21.48 -2.92 -12.92
N GLY A 17 21.15 -1.77 -12.35
CA GLY A 17 21.36 -0.47 -12.98
C GLY A 17 20.81 0.68 -12.15
N SER A 18 21.59 1.15 -11.17
CA SER A 18 21.34 2.42 -10.47
C SER A 18 21.91 3.58 -11.30
N MET A 19 21.10 4.60 -11.60
CA MET A 19 21.63 5.87 -12.08
C MET A 19 20.92 7.01 -11.36
N SER A 20 21.62 7.58 -10.37
CA SER A 20 21.28 8.85 -9.73
C SER A 20 21.85 9.96 -10.61
N GLN A 21 21.00 10.84 -11.13
CA GLN A 21 21.45 12.07 -11.80
C GLN A 21 21.29 13.24 -10.82
N ARG A 22 22.42 13.86 -10.50
CA ARG A 22 22.59 15.10 -9.76
C ARG A 22 22.55 16.24 -10.79
N CYS A 23 21.67 17.23 -10.60
CA CYS A 23 21.64 18.43 -11.44
C CYS A 23 22.48 19.52 -10.78
N ASP A 24 23.59 19.91 -11.40
CA ASP A 24 24.39 21.06 -11.01
C ASP A 24 23.84 22.34 -11.66
N THR A 25 23.68 23.41 -10.90
CA THR A 25 23.29 24.76 -11.37
C THR A 25 24.53 25.54 -11.81
N PRO A 26 24.51 26.35 -12.90
CA PRO A 26 25.67 27.14 -13.30
C PRO A 26 25.75 28.48 -12.55
N GLU A 27 26.97 28.82 -12.09
CA GLU A 27 27.36 30.10 -11.52
C GLU A 27 27.30 31.28 -12.52
N HIS A 28 27.07 32.48 -11.96
CA HIS A 28 27.10 33.78 -12.64
C HIS A 28 28.49 34.13 -13.18
N GLY A 29 28.60 34.35 -14.50
CA GLY A 29 29.79 34.85 -15.19
C GLY A 29 29.49 36.09 -16.03
N LEU A 30 30.35 37.09 -15.86
CA LEU A 30 30.43 38.47 -16.35
C LEU A 30 30.17 38.70 -17.87
N LEU A 31 29.63 39.86 -18.22
CA LEU A 31 29.25 40.29 -19.59
C LEU A 31 30.45 40.72 -20.45
N ASP A 32 30.64 40.10 -21.61
CA ASP A 32 31.54 40.56 -22.69
C ASP A 32 30.74 41.21 -23.85
N PRO A 33 31.32 42.20 -24.58
CA PRO A 33 30.58 43.01 -25.54
C PRO A 33 30.31 42.31 -26.89
N ILE A 34 29.21 42.74 -27.50
CA ILE A 34 28.50 42.16 -28.65
C ILE A 34 29.38 42.07 -29.91
N ASN A 35 29.55 40.84 -30.42
CA ASN A 35 30.06 40.53 -31.76
C ASN A 35 28.94 39.89 -32.61
N ASN A 36 28.44 40.62 -33.61
CA ASN A 36 27.25 40.29 -34.41
C ASN A 36 27.56 39.50 -35.70
N ASN A 37 28.40 38.47 -35.65
CA ASN A 37 28.74 37.66 -36.84
C ASN A 37 28.69 36.14 -36.59
N HIS A 38 27.55 35.61 -36.11
CA HIS A 38 27.32 34.18 -36.10
C HIS A 38 25.92 33.82 -36.60
N SER A 39 25.90 33.04 -37.69
CA SER A 39 24.75 32.27 -38.17
C SER A 39 24.09 31.51 -37.01
N PRO A 40 22.75 31.33 -37.01
CA PRO A 40 22.06 30.64 -35.93
C PRO A 40 22.59 29.21 -35.81
N LYS A 41 23.40 28.97 -34.78
CA LYS A 41 23.77 27.61 -34.37
C LYS A 41 22.47 26.93 -33.97
N SER A 42 22.13 25.85 -34.68
CA SER A 42 20.99 25.00 -34.39
C SER A 42 20.93 24.72 -32.88
N ALA A 43 19.80 25.02 -32.25
CA ALA A 43 19.57 24.73 -30.84
C ALA A 43 19.92 23.26 -30.55
N PRO A 44 20.57 22.95 -29.42
CA PRO A 44 20.76 21.57 -29.01
C PRO A 44 19.39 20.90 -28.95
N SER A 45 19.26 19.77 -29.64
CA SER A 45 18.10 18.90 -29.57
C SER A 45 17.73 18.72 -28.11
N ALA A 46 16.59 19.30 -27.68
CA ALA A 46 16.01 18.96 -26.40
C ALA A 46 16.03 17.43 -26.30
N CYS A 47 16.52 16.90 -25.17
CA CYS A 47 16.40 15.47 -24.89
C CYS A 47 14.92 15.14 -25.01
N ALA A 48 14.53 14.53 -26.12
CA ALA A 48 13.15 14.15 -26.35
C ALA A 48 12.82 13.18 -25.22
N VAL A 49 11.97 13.62 -24.29
CA VAL A 49 11.38 12.74 -23.28
C VAL A 49 10.64 11.70 -24.10
N SER A 50 11.18 10.48 -24.12
CA SER A 50 10.50 9.36 -24.75
C SER A 50 9.10 9.29 -24.16
N PRO A 51 8.03 9.24 -24.98
CA PRO A 51 6.68 9.14 -24.45
C PRO A 51 6.63 7.97 -23.47
N GLU A 52 6.09 8.24 -22.27
CA GLU A 52 5.87 7.20 -21.27
C GLU A 52 5.10 6.06 -21.94
N PRO A 53 5.52 4.79 -21.80
CA PRO A 53 4.83 3.68 -22.45
C PRO A 53 3.33 3.73 -22.09
N GLN A 54 2.49 3.93 -23.11
CA GLN A 54 1.04 3.91 -22.94
C GLN A 54 0.60 2.47 -22.68
N TYR A 55 0.54 2.12 -21.40
CA TYR A 55 -0.10 0.87 -20.99
C TYR A 55 -1.59 0.94 -21.33
N PRO A 56 -2.20 -0.15 -21.81
CA PRO A 56 -3.64 -0.20 -22.00
C PRO A 56 -4.35 0.14 -20.69
N GLU A 57 -5.47 0.86 -20.78
CA GLU A 57 -6.29 1.21 -19.63
C GLU A 57 -6.62 -0.05 -18.82
N TRP A 58 -6.09 -0.11 -17.60
CA TRP A 58 -6.27 -1.28 -16.76
C TRP A 58 -7.69 -1.32 -16.21
N LYS A 59 -8.46 -2.33 -16.62
CA LYS A 59 -9.79 -2.61 -16.11
C LYS A 59 -9.71 -3.71 -15.06
N PRO A 60 -9.84 -3.40 -13.77
CA PRO A 60 -9.77 -4.41 -12.73
C PRO A 60 -10.96 -5.36 -12.76
N ASP A 61 -10.70 -6.65 -12.57
CA ASP A 61 -11.75 -7.61 -12.25
C ASP A 61 -12.27 -7.38 -10.83
N ILE A 62 -13.59 -7.46 -10.68
CA ILE A 62 -14.26 -7.34 -9.38
C ILE A 62 -14.13 -8.66 -8.61
N ILE A 63 -13.75 -8.56 -7.34
CA ILE A 63 -13.74 -9.68 -6.40
C ILE A 63 -15.11 -9.72 -5.71
N TRP A 64 -16.08 -10.38 -6.34
CA TRP A 64 -17.47 -10.40 -5.88
C TRP A 64 -17.67 -10.85 -4.44
N VAL A 65 -16.86 -11.79 -3.95
CA VAL A 65 -16.90 -12.21 -2.54
C VAL A 65 -16.63 -11.02 -1.61
N ASN A 66 -15.54 -10.29 -1.84
CA ASN A 66 -15.20 -9.11 -1.03
C ASN A 66 -16.26 -8.02 -1.17
N THR A 67 -16.71 -7.75 -2.40
CA THR A 67 -17.72 -6.73 -2.68
C THR A 67 -19.01 -7.04 -1.92
N ILE A 68 -19.55 -8.25 -2.05
CA ILE A 68 -20.79 -8.67 -1.37
C ILE A 68 -20.61 -8.65 0.14
N SER A 69 -19.51 -9.21 0.67
CA SER A 69 -19.26 -9.23 2.12
C SER A 69 -19.15 -7.84 2.72
N ILE A 70 -18.42 -6.93 2.08
CA ILE A 70 -18.28 -5.54 2.53
C ILE A 70 -19.63 -4.82 2.44
N THR A 71 -20.37 -4.98 1.34
CA THR A 71 -21.69 -4.37 1.19
C THR A 71 -22.65 -4.85 2.27
N ILE A 72 -22.75 -6.16 2.52
CA ILE A 72 -23.61 -6.72 3.56
C ILE A 72 -23.20 -6.21 4.95
N LEU A 73 -21.91 -6.19 5.26
CA LEU A 73 -21.41 -5.67 6.54
C LEU A 73 -21.86 -4.23 6.79
N HIS A 74 -21.76 -3.37 5.78
CA HIS A 74 -22.19 -1.97 5.89
C HIS A 74 -23.71 -1.82 5.99
N LEU A 75 -24.48 -2.61 5.22
CA LEU A 75 -25.95 -2.61 5.32
C LEU A 75 -26.43 -3.06 6.70
N LEU A 76 -25.81 -4.10 7.27
CA LEU A 76 -26.09 -4.55 8.63
C LEU A 76 -25.70 -3.50 9.68
N ALA A 77 -24.57 -2.82 9.50
CA ALA A 77 -24.17 -1.73 10.39
C ALA A 77 -25.18 -0.57 10.37
N VAL A 78 -25.63 -0.13 9.18
CA VAL A 78 -26.66 0.89 9.04
C VAL A 78 -27.98 0.43 9.65
N TYR A 79 -28.41 -0.81 9.38
CA TYR A 79 -29.62 -1.38 9.97
C TYR A 79 -29.55 -1.41 11.51
N ALA A 80 -28.44 -1.87 12.07
CA ALA A 80 -28.22 -1.88 13.52
C ALA A 80 -28.25 -0.46 14.10
N ILE A 81 -27.63 0.51 13.40
CA ILE A 81 -27.65 1.91 13.85
C ILE A 81 -29.07 2.46 13.91
N LEU A 82 -29.89 2.19 12.90
CA LEU A 82 -31.25 2.72 12.80
C LEU A 82 -32.25 2.03 13.74
N THR A 83 -32.02 0.77 14.10
CA THR A 83 -32.98 -0.03 14.88
C THR A 83 -32.61 -0.24 16.34
N THR A 84 -31.32 -0.34 16.66
CA THR A 84 -30.84 -0.77 17.99
C THR A 84 -30.05 0.28 18.78
N SER A 85 -29.55 1.35 18.14
CA SER A 85 -28.73 2.39 18.81
C SER A 85 -29.44 3.23 19.87
N PHE A 86 -30.72 3.03 20.14
CA PHE A 86 -31.40 3.69 21.26
C PHE A 86 -31.96 2.69 22.27
N GLN A 87 -31.72 1.40 22.06
CA GLN A 87 -32.29 0.31 22.84
C GLN A 87 -31.24 -0.48 23.64
N VAL A 88 -29.94 -0.27 23.39
CA VAL A 88 -28.86 -0.99 24.07
C VAL A 88 -28.35 -0.28 25.32
N LEU A 89 -27.88 -1.05 26.28
CA LEU A 89 -27.36 -0.55 27.56
C LEU A 89 -25.99 0.13 27.38
N LEU A 90 -25.68 1.08 28.27
CA LEU A 90 -24.39 1.79 28.29
C LEU A 90 -23.15 0.86 28.27
N PRO A 91 -23.13 -0.31 28.96
CA PRO A 91 -22.02 -1.26 28.86
C PRO A 91 -21.77 -1.77 27.43
N THR A 92 -22.81 -1.90 26.60
CA THR A 92 -22.65 -2.32 25.20
C THR A 92 -21.88 -1.26 24.39
N TYR A 93 -22.17 0.02 24.60
CA TYR A 93 -21.41 1.11 23.99
C TYR A 93 -19.97 1.15 24.47
N ALA A 94 -19.77 1.05 25.78
CA ALA A 94 -18.42 1.01 26.36
C ALA A 94 -17.61 -0.17 25.80
N TRP A 95 -18.25 -1.34 25.66
CA TRP A 95 -17.63 -2.52 25.06
C TRP A 95 -17.28 -2.32 23.58
N GLY A 96 -18.19 -1.75 22.79
CA GLY A 96 -17.94 -1.44 21.38
C GLY A 96 -16.79 -0.45 21.20
N PHE A 97 -16.76 0.62 22.00
CA PHE A 97 -15.65 1.59 21.98
C PHE A 97 -14.33 0.95 22.42
N PHE A 98 -14.36 0.11 23.46
CA PHE A 98 -13.19 -0.62 23.93
C PHE A 98 -12.63 -1.54 22.84
N LEU A 99 -13.45 -2.35 22.18
CA LEU A 99 -13.01 -3.22 21.08
C LEU A 99 -12.49 -2.43 19.88
N GLY A 100 -13.15 -1.32 19.53
CA GLY A 100 -12.66 -0.41 18.49
C GLY A 100 -11.29 0.18 18.83
N GLY A 101 -11.08 0.58 20.08
CA GLY A 101 -9.79 1.06 20.59
C GLY A 101 -8.70 -0.02 20.56
N VAL A 102 -9.02 -1.24 20.98
CA VAL A 102 -8.12 -2.40 20.91
C VAL A 102 -7.70 -2.68 19.47
N GLY A 103 -8.65 -2.72 18.53
CA GLY A 103 -8.38 -2.89 17.09
C GLY A 103 -7.50 -1.78 16.54
N GLY A 104 -7.86 -0.51 16.81
CA GLY A 104 -7.08 0.65 16.39
C GLY A 104 -5.67 0.67 16.95
N PHE A 105 -5.48 0.23 18.20
CA PHE A 105 -4.16 0.09 18.81
C PHE A 105 -3.33 -1.01 18.13
N GLY A 106 -3.94 -2.18 17.84
CA GLY A 106 -3.29 -3.25 17.09
C GLY A 106 -2.83 -2.82 15.70
N VAL A 107 -3.64 -2.01 15.00
CA VAL A 107 -3.26 -1.45 13.70
C VAL A 107 -2.11 -0.45 13.85
N THR A 108 -2.28 0.56 14.70
CA THR A 108 -1.36 1.71 14.78
C THR A 108 -0.04 1.38 15.47
N ALA A 109 -0.09 0.80 16.67
CA ALA A 109 1.11 0.44 17.42
C ALA A 109 1.73 -0.85 16.89
N GLY A 110 0.90 -1.81 16.47
CA GLY A 110 1.33 -3.09 15.91
C GLY A 110 1.70 -2.99 14.43
N VAL A 111 0.79 -3.40 13.53
CA VAL A 111 1.12 -3.68 12.12
C VAL A 111 1.77 -2.49 11.42
N HIS A 112 1.36 -1.26 11.75
CA HIS A 112 1.90 -0.04 11.17
C HIS A 112 3.29 0.32 11.74
N ARG A 113 3.41 0.59 13.04
CA ARG A 113 4.69 1.09 13.61
C ARG A 113 5.71 -0.01 13.85
N LEU A 114 5.30 -1.17 14.38
CA LEU A 114 6.21 -2.25 14.74
C LEU A 114 6.66 -3.04 13.50
N TRP A 115 5.71 -3.65 12.78
CA TRP A 115 6.05 -4.57 11.70
C TRP A 115 6.33 -3.85 10.37
N THR A 116 5.58 -2.79 10.04
CA THR A 116 5.82 -2.10 8.77
C THR A 116 7.03 -1.18 8.83
N HIS A 117 7.03 -0.22 9.76
CA HIS A 117 8.04 0.84 9.82
C HIS A 117 9.23 0.53 10.72
N ARG A 118 9.20 -0.58 11.47
CA ARG A 118 10.27 -0.97 12.40
C ARG A 118 10.65 0.17 13.37
N ALA A 119 9.65 0.96 13.79
CA ALA A 119 9.84 2.18 14.59
C ALA A 119 10.33 1.89 16.02
N TYR A 120 10.14 0.66 16.51
CA TYR A 120 10.63 0.19 17.79
C TYR A 120 10.80 -1.33 17.78
N LYS A 121 11.50 -1.86 18.79
CA LYS A 121 11.69 -3.31 19.00
C LYS A 121 10.81 -3.78 20.16
N ALA A 122 10.09 -4.87 19.97
CA ALA A 122 9.23 -5.47 21.00
C ALA A 122 9.69 -6.89 21.34
N LYS A 123 9.60 -7.28 22.61
CA LYS A 123 9.78 -8.68 23.02
C LYS A 123 8.54 -9.50 22.65
N ALA A 124 8.68 -10.82 22.62
CA ALA A 124 7.60 -11.74 22.21
C ALA A 124 6.24 -11.50 22.89
N PRO A 125 6.14 -11.23 24.21
CA PRO A 125 4.83 -11.01 24.84
C PRO A 125 4.06 -9.83 24.24
N LEU A 126 4.73 -8.69 24.05
CA LEU A 126 4.09 -7.51 23.45
C LEU A 126 3.72 -7.75 21.98
N ARG A 127 4.57 -8.46 21.23
CA ARG A 127 4.25 -8.82 19.83
C ARG A 127 3.00 -9.68 19.73
N VAL A 128 2.84 -10.66 20.63
CA VAL A 128 1.64 -11.51 20.70
C VAL A 128 0.41 -10.67 21.06
N ILE A 129 0.51 -9.80 22.07
CA ILE A 129 -0.59 -8.91 22.43
C ILE A 129 -1.01 -8.05 21.24
N LEU A 130 -0.06 -7.42 20.55
CA LEU A 130 -0.34 -6.57 19.40
C LEU A 130 -0.92 -7.35 18.22
N ALA A 131 -0.51 -8.61 18.02
CA ALA A 131 -1.09 -9.47 16.99
C ALA A 131 -2.55 -9.79 17.31
N ILE A 132 -2.89 -10.12 18.57
CA ILE A 132 -4.27 -10.34 19.01
C ILE A 132 -5.10 -9.06 18.84
N CYS A 133 -4.58 -7.92 19.28
CA CYS A 133 -5.25 -6.63 19.09
C CYS A 133 -5.51 -6.33 17.61
N PHE A 134 -4.55 -6.63 16.73
CA PHE A 134 -4.72 -6.46 15.29
C PHE A 134 -5.78 -7.41 14.70
N SER A 135 -5.86 -8.66 15.17
CA SER A 135 -6.91 -9.59 14.75
C SER A 135 -8.32 -9.09 15.09
N VAL A 136 -8.49 -8.33 16.18
CA VAL A 136 -9.78 -7.67 16.51
C VAL A 136 -10.18 -6.64 15.46
N ALA A 137 -9.23 -6.03 14.75
CA ALA A 137 -9.52 -5.04 13.72
C ALA A 137 -10.15 -5.65 12.44
N GLY A 138 -10.10 -6.98 12.28
CA GLY A 138 -10.72 -7.68 11.15
C GLY A 138 -10.13 -7.33 9.78
N GLN A 139 -8.87 -6.90 9.73
CA GLN A 139 -8.16 -6.60 8.49
C GLN A 139 -7.44 -7.83 7.92
N ASN A 140 -6.75 -7.66 6.78
CA ASN A 140 -5.93 -8.71 6.16
C ASN A 140 -4.86 -9.25 7.12
N THR A 141 -4.20 -10.35 6.72
CA THR A 141 -3.07 -10.90 7.50
C THR A 141 -1.98 -9.85 7.74
N ILE A 142 -1.24 -9.96 8.85
CA ILE A 142 -0.11 -9.06 9.16
C ILE A 142 0.86 -8.98 7.97
N PHE A 143 1.16 -10.12 7.33
CA PHE A 143 2.04 -10.18 6.17
C PHE A 143 1.52 -9.33 5.00
N ASP A 144 0.25 -9.53 4.60
CA ASP A 144 -0.33 -8.81 3.48
C ASP A 144 -0.44 -7.31 3.75
N TRP A 145 -0.82 -6.94 4.96
CA TRP A 145 -0.92 -5.55 5.39
C TRP A 145 0.44 -4.86 5.31
N VAL A 146 1.48 -5.47 5.90
CA VAL A 146 2.84 -4.91 5.88
C VAL A 146 3.36 -4.78 4.45
N ARG A 147 3.17 -5.80 3.61
CA ARG A 147 3.57 -5.75 2.20
C ARG A 147 2.90 -4.57 1.50
N ASP A 148 1.58 -4.50 1.55
CA ASP A 148 0.81 -3.49 0.83
C ASP A 148 1.13 -2.08 1.34
N HIS A 149 1.29 -1.91 2.65
CA HIS A 149 1.64 -0.61 3.25
C HIS A 149 3.07 -0.15 2.90
N ARG A 150 4.04 -1.08 2.83
CA ARG A 150 5.39 -0.77 2.33
C ARG A 150 5.38 -0.39 0.85
N VAL A 151 4.56 -1.07 0.02
CA VAL A 151 4.40 -0.71 -1.39
C VAL A 151 3.79 0.68 -1.51
N HIS A 152 2.72 0.96 -0.78
CA HIS A 152 2.06 2.26 -0.75
C HIS A 152 3.05 3.39 -0.43
N HIS A 153 3.81 3.28 0.66
CA HIS A 153 4.78 4.33 1.01
C HIS A 153 5.88 4.52 -0.03
N LYS A 154 6.33 3.45 -0.69
CA LYS A 154 7.44 3.53 -1.65
C LYS A 154 6.99 4.01 -3.03
N PHE A 155 5.75 3.75 -3.42
CA PHE A 155 5.23 4.00 -4.77
C PHE A 155 3.90 4.76 -4.76
N SER A 156 3.67 5.59 -3.74
CA SER A 156 2.43 6.36 -3.55
C SER A 156 2.02 7.09 -4.82
N GLU A 157 0.73 7.15 -5.08
CA GLU A 157 0.15 7.87 -6.23
C GLU A 157 0.53 7.32 -7.62
N THR A 158 1.18 6.16 -7.68
CA THR A 158 1.49 5.46 -8.94
C THR A 158 0.58 4.24 -9.15
N ASN A 159 0.68 3.60 -10.32
CA ASN A 159 -0.01 2.32 -10.56
C ASN A 159 0.46 1.16 -9.66
N ALA A 160 1.58 1.32 -8.96
CA ALA A 160 2.05 0.35 -7.98
C ALA A 160 1.47 0.58 -6.58
N ASP A 161 0.79 1.71 -6.32
CA ASP A 161 0.11 1.96 -5.05
C ASP A 161 -1.19 1.12 -4.96
N PRO A 162 -1.33 0.23 -3.96
CA PRO A 162 -2.54 -0.59 -3.78
C PRO A 162 -3.83 0.23 -3.69
N HIS A 163 -3.76 1.42 -3.11
CA HIS A 163 -4.91 2.30 -2.87
C HIS A 163 -4.63 3.72 -3.37
N ASN A 164 -4.08 3.79 -4.58
CA ASN A 164 -3.77 5.04 -5.30
C ASN A 164 -4.90 6.07 -5.24
N SER A 165 -4.64 7.24 -4.66
CA SER A 165 -5.64 8.29 -4.48
C SER A 165 -6.05 8.99 -5.78
N ASN A 166 -5.17 8.97 -6.80
CA ASN A 166 -5.47 9.47 -8.15
C ASN A 166 -6.58 8.67 -8.87
N ARG A 167 -6.97 7.49 -8.36
CA ARG A 167 -8.10 6.70 -8.88
C ARG A 167 -9.45 7.08 -8.25
N GLY A 168 -9.46 8.14 -7.45
CA GLY A 168 -10.65 8.71 -6.84
C GLY A 168 -10.92 8.20 -5.43
N PHE A 169 -11.72 8.97 -4.70
CA PHE A 169 -12.03 8.75 -3.28
C PHE A 169 -12.55 7.34 -2.99
N PHE A 170 -13.52 6.86 -3.76
CA PHE A 170 -14.12 5.55 -3.53
C PHE A 170 -13.10 4.43 -3.65
N PHE A 171 -12.21 4.48 -4.66
CA PHE A 171 -11.17 3.49 -4.86
C PHE A 171 -10.19 3.47 -3.69
N ALA A 172 -9.65 4.63 -3.30
CA ALA A 172 -8.68 4.73 -2.21
C ALA A 172 -9.28 4.37 -0.84
N HIS A 173 -10.57 4.64 -0.63
CA HIS A 173 -11.24 4.36 0.63
C HIS A 173 -11.56 2.87 0.82
N VAL A 174 -12.26 2.26 -0.14
CA VAL A 174 -12.75 0.86 -0.02
C VAL A 174 -12.71 0.08 -1.33
N GLY A 175 -12.78 0.76 -2.47
CA GLY A 175 -12.87 0.13 -3.78
C GLY A 175 -11.65 -0.73 -4.13
N TRP A 176 -10.47 -0.41 -3.61
CA TRP A 176 -9.26 -1.23 -3.79
C TRP A 176 -9.38 -2.64 -3.21
N LEU A 177 -10.21 -2.85 -2.17
CA LEU A 177 -10.51 -4.16 -1.58
C LEU A 177 -11.49 -4.99 -2.43
N MET A 178 -12.24 -4.33 -3.31
CA MET A 178 -13.28 -4.93 -4.16
C MET A 178 -12.75 -5.35 -5.52
N HIS A 179 -11.50 -5.03 -5.85
CA HIS A 179 -10.90 -5.25 -7.16
C HIS A 179 -9.62 -6.06 -7.05
N ARG A 180 -9.26 -6.78 -8.12
CA ARG A 180 -7.92 -7.35 -8.26
C ARG A 180 -6.88 -6.22 -8.25
N LYS A 181 -5.71 -6.49 -7.68
CA LYS A 181 -4.61 -5.51 -7.62
C LYS A 181 -4.05 -5.26 -9.02
N HIS A 182 -3.61 -4.02 -9.26
CA HIS A 182 -2.91 -3.69 -10.51
C HIS A 182 -1.61 -4.52 -10.62
N PRO A 183 -1.22 -5.01 -11.81
CA PRO A 183 -0.01 -5.81 -11.99
C PRO A 183 1.25 -5.17 -11.42
N GLU A 184 1.37 -3.83 -11.51
CA GLU A 184 2.48 -3.09 -10.91
C GLU A 184 2.56 -3.21 -9.39
N VAL A 185 1.43 -3.31 -8.68
CA VAL A 185 1.42 -3.53 -7.22
C VAL A 185 2.10 -4.87 -6.90
N ILE A 186 1.78 -5.91 -7.68
CA ILE A 186 2.34 -7.25 -7.51
C ILE A 186 3.83 -7.24 -7.88
N ARG A 187 4.18 -6.65 -9.03
CA ARG A 187 5.56 -6.60 -9.53
C ARG A 187 6.48 -5.84 -8.57
N ARG A 188 6.06 -4.67 -8.11
CA ARG A 188 6.83 -3.84 -7.17
C ARG A 188 6.82 -4.40 -5.76
N GLY A 189 5.74 -5.06 -5.34
CA GLY A 189 5.66 -5.76 -4.06
C GLY A 189 6.71 -6.88 -3.92
N LYS A 190 7.01 -7.61 -5.01
CA LYS A 190 8.08 -8.63 -5.02
C LYS A 190 9.49 -8.05 -4.84
N GLN A 191 9.67 -6.75 -5.05
CA GLN A 191 10.97 -6.07 -4.93
C GLN A 191 11.24 -5.55 -3.50
N LEU A 192 10.27 -5.69 -2.60
CA LEU A 192 10.41 -5.25 -1.22
C LEU A 192 11.09 -6.33 -0.37
N ASP A 193 12.01 -5.89 0.49
CA ASP A 193 12.51 -6.75 1.56
C ASP A 193 11.36 -7.04 2.55
N MET A 194 11.03 -8.32 2.70
CA MET A 194 10.05 -8.86 3.65
C MET A 194 10.68 -9.90 4.57
N SER A 195 12.02 -10.06 4.56
CA SER A 195 12.73 -11.09 5.32
C SER A 195 12.48 -10.98 6.82
N ASP A 196 12.33 -9.77 7.35
CA ASP A 196 12.01 -9.51 8.75
C ASP A 196 10.62 -10.01 9.17
N VAL A 197 9.66 -9.93 8.25
CA VAL A 197 8.27 -10.36 8.47
C VAL A 197 8.14 -11.87 8.28
N ILE A 198 8.80 -12.41 7.25
CA ILE A 198 8.80 -13.84 6.93
C ILE A 198 9.46 -14.65 8.06
N ASN A 199 10.54 -14.13 8.64
CA ASN A 199 11.26 -14.80 9.72
C ASN A 199 10.65 -14.56 11.12
N ASP A 200 9.55 -13.80 11.22
CA ASP A 200 8.84 -13.61 12.50
C ASP A 200 7.86 -14.77 12.74
N PRO A 201 8.08 -15.63 13.75
CA PRO A 201 7.19 -16.76 14.02
C PRO A 201 5.75 -16.32 14.37
N ILE A 202 5.57 -15.13 14.95
CA ILE A 202 4.24 -14.61 15.31
C ILE A 202 3.48 -14.21 14.04
N VAL A 203 4.17 -13.60 13.08
CA VAL A 203 3.56 -13.25 11.79
C VAL A 203 3.28 -14.51 10.97
N ALA A 204 4.22 -15.45 10.96
CA ALA A 204 4.03 -16.74 10.29
C ALA A 204 2.83 -17.51 10.85
N PHE A 205 2.58 -17.41 12.17
CA PHE A 205 1.37 -17.96 12.79
C PHE A 205 0.10 -17.22 12.35
N HIS A 206 0.09 -15.89 12.37
CA HIS A 206 -1.08 -15.08 11.97
C HIS A 206 -1.43 -15.20 10.48
N HIS A 207 -0.48 -15.59 9.62
CA HIS A 207 -0.72 -15.70 8.18
C HIS A 207 -1.43 -17.01 7.77
N LYS A 208 -1.41 -18.05 8.62
CA LYS A 208 -2.06 -19.34 8.37
C LYS A 208 -3.55 -19.30 8.72
#